data_AF-A0AAP0PIH4-F1
#
_entry.id   AF-A0AAP0PIH4-F1
#
_cell.length_a   1.000
_cell.length_b   1.000
_cell.length_c   1.000
_cell.angle_alpha   90.00
_cell.angle_beta   90.00
_cell.angle_gamma   90.00
#
_symmetry.space_group_name_H-M   'P 1'
#
loop_
_entity.id
_entity.type
_entity.pdbx_description
1 polymer ?
#
loop_
_entity_poly.entity_id
_entity_poly.type
_entity_poly.pdbx_seq_one_letter_code
_entity_poly.pdbx_strand_id
1 'polypeptide(L)'
;MPTLGRDLTHSRFKMRLDRGISKLSTTPGSTQHYDELARFLSAFSQRGRKVYLTAAPQCIFPDRYFGAALNTGLFDFVWVQFYNNPPGNVVNLRNSWNRWVSSISASKIFMGLPAALGAGGSGFIPANVLNSQVLPVIKSSSKYGGVMLWNKYFDDQTRYSSAIKHNV
;
A
#
# COMPACT_ATOMS: atom_id res chain seq x y z
N MET A 1 -43.16 2.71 14.50
CA MET A 1 -41.72 2.87 14.77
C MET A 1 -41.17 1.58 15.34
N PRO A 2 -40.28 0.86 14.63
CA PRO A 2 -39.42 -0.14 15.26
C PRO A 2 -37.95 0.28 15.14
N THR A 3 -37.29 0.25 16.29
CA THR A 3 -35.84 0.32 16.47
C THR A 3 -35.18 -0.88 15.80
N LEU A 4 -34.21 -0.63 14.91
CA LEU A 4 -33.40 -1.68 14.29
C LEU A 4 -32.01 -1.66 14.93
N GLY A 5 -31.85 -2.43 16.00
CA GLY A 5 -30.54 -2.91 16.42
C GLY A 5 -30.04 -3.95 15.41
N ARG A 6 -28.86 -3.72 14.84
CA ARG A 6 -28.06 -4.78 14.21
C ARG A 6 -26.62 -4.68 14.68
N ASP A 7 -26.34 -5.60 15.59
CA ASP A 7 -25.10 -6.29 15.85
C ASP A 7 -23.99 -6.07 14.78
N LEU A 8 -22.93 -5.35 15.19
CA LEU A 8 -21.69 -5.18 14.45
C LEU A 8 -20.59 -6.01 15.11
N THR A 9 -20.69 -7.33 15.04
CA THR A 9 -19.63 -8.23 15.47
C THR A 9 -18.93 -8.88 14.26
N HIS A 10 -17.61 -8.70 14.20
CA HIS A 10 -16.64 -9.35 13.30
C HIS A 10 -16.47 -8.85 11.86
N SER A 11 -15.96 -7.62 11.71
CA SER A 11 -15.03 -7.29 10.63
C SER A 11 -13.97 -6.33 11.18
N ARG A 12 -12.75 -6.83 11.42
CA ARG A 12 -11.64 -5.97 11.87
C ARG A 12 -11.13 -5.14 10.69
N PHE A 13 -11.82 -4.05 10.40
CA PHE A 13 -11.29 -2.97 9.58
C PHE A 13 -10.18 -2.28 10.36
N LYS A 14 -8.94 -2.28 9.87
CA LYS A 14 -7.89 -1.43 10.42
C LYS A 14 -7.83 -0.12 9.63
N MET A 15 -8.83 0.73 9.83
CA MET A 15 -8.75 2.12 9.43
C MET A 15 -8.02 2.89 10.52
N ARG A 16 -6.82 3.40 10.22
CA ARG A 16 -6.14 4.34 11.10
C ARG A 16 -6.37 5.74 10.56
N LEU A 17 -7.13 6.54 11.29
CA LEU A 17 -7.34 7.96 11.04
C LEU A 17 -6.25 8.74 11.77
N ASP A 18 -5.15 9.03 11.10
CA ASP A 18 -4.10 9.91 11.64
C ASP A 18 -4.25 11.29 11.02
N ARG A 19 -4.85 12.25 11.76
CA ARG A 19 -4.91 13.69 11.39
C ARG A 19 -5.21 13.97 9.91
N GLY A 20 -6.20 13.28 9.35
CA GLY A 20 -6.63 13.43 7.96
C GLY A 20 -6.09 12.38 7.01
N ILE A 21 -5.32 11.37 7.44
CA ILE A 21 -4.92 10.24 6.59
C ILE A 21 -5.81 9.03 6.92
N SER A 22 -6.46 8.45 5.92
CA SER A 22 -7.13 7.15 6.01
C SER A 22 -6.32 6.09 5.26
N LYS A 23 -6.15 4.91 5.87
CA LYS A 23 -5.44 3.77 5.30
C LYS A 23 -6.35 2.55 5.16
N LEU A 24 -6.39 1.99 3.96
CA LEU A 24 -6.94 0.66 3.69
C LEU A 24 -5.81 -0.37 3.62
N SER A 25 -5.96 -1.50 4.33
CA SER A 25 -5.02 -2.62 4.31
C SER A 25 -5.78 -3.94 4.27
N THR A 26 -5.30 -4.92 3.50
CA THR A 26 -5.98 -6.20 3.34
C THR A 26 -6.06 -6.96 4.67
N THR A 27 -7.28 -7.33 5.06
CA THR A 27 -7.57 -8.30 6.13
C THR A 27 -8.59 -9.30 5.59
N PRO A 28 -8.60 -10.57 6.03
CA PRO A 28 -9.66 -11.51 5.68
C PRO A 28 -11.04 -10.89 5.98
N GLY A 29 -11.91 -10.82 4.99
CA GLY A 29 -13.19 -10.12 5.06
C GLY A 29 -13.82 -9.87 3.70
N SER A 30 -14.83 -8.99 3.65
CA SER A 30 -15.53 -8.61 2.42
C SER A 30 -14.61 -7.89 1.43
N THR A 31 -14.85 -8.07 0.13
CA THR A 31 -14.20 -7.34 -0.98
C THR A 31 -15.05 -6.16 -1.49
N GLN A 32 -16.20 -5.90 -0.86
CA GLN A 32 -17.20 -4.93 -1.33
C GLN A 32 -17.13 -3.61 -0.54
N HIS A 33 -17.68 -2.55 -1.12
CA HIS A 33 -17.90 -1.21 -0.51
C HIS A 33 -16.65 -0.38 -0.16
N TYR A 34 -15.43 -0.84 -0.47
CA TYR A 34 -14.22 -0.02 -0.27
C TYR A 34 -14.19 1.24 -1.15
N ASP A 35 -14.83 1.19 -2.32
CA ASP A 35 -14.98 2.31 -3.24
C ASP A 35 -16.01 3.32 -2.72
N GLU A 36 -17.16 2.86 -2.19
CA GLU A 36 -18.13 3.71 -1.49
C GLU A 36 -17.50 4.39 -0.28
N LEU A 37 -16.74 3.63 0.52
CA LEU A 37 -16.01 4.16 1.67
C LEU A 37 -14.97 5.22 1.25
N ALA A 38 -14.24 5.00 0.15
CA ALA A 38 -13.29 5.98 -0.38
C ALA A 38 -14.00 7.27 -0.80
N ARG A 39 -15.14 7.18 -1.51
CA ARG A 39 -15.95 8.36 -1.88
C ARG A 39 -16.47 9.10 -0.64
N PHE A 40 -17.00 8.37 0.33
CA PHE A 40 -17.52 8.93 1.57
C PHE A 40 -16.45 9.70 2.34
N LEU A 41 -15.27 9.11 2.53
CA LEU A 41 -14.14 9.77 3.20
C LEU A 41 -13.62 10.97 2.41
N SER A 42 -13.51 10.85 1.09
CA SER A 42 -13.07 11.95 0.23
C SER A 42 -13.99 13.18 0.35
N ALA A 43 -15.31 12.96 0.47
CA ALA A 43 -16.27 14.05 0.63
C ALA A 43 -16.07 14.89 1.90
N PHE A 44 -15.48 14.33 2.97
CA PHE A 44 -15.14 15.12 4.17
C PHE A 44 -14.09 16.20 3.90
N SER A 45 -13.29 16.08 2.86
CA SER A 45 -12.34 17.12 2.45
C SER A 45 -13.03 18.44 2.14
N GLN A 46 -14.30 18.41 1.72
CA GLN A 46 -15.09 19.62 1.44
C GLN A 46 -15.50 20.37 2.72
N ARG A 47 -15.41 19.74 3.89
CA ARG A 47 -15.82 20.30 5.19
C ARG A 47 -14.67 20.96 5.95
N GLY A 48 -13.50 21.11 5.32
CA GLY A 48 -12.36 21.79 5.92
C GLY A 48 -11.04 21.20 5.45
N ARG A 49 -10.42 20.37 6.29
CA ARG A 49 -9.10 19.81 6.01
C ARG A 49 -9.20 18.63 5.03
N LYS A 50 -8.31 18.61 4.04
CA LYS A 50 -8.17 17.49 3.11
C LYS A 50 -7.99 16.17 3.86
N VAL A 51 -8.79 15.18 3.51
CA VAL A 51 -8.63 13.79 3.94
C VAL A 51 -7.81 13.07 2.86
N TYR A 52 -6.57 12.76 3.18
CA TYR A 52 -5.68 11.95 2.35
C TYR A 52 -6.09 10.48 2.40
N LEU A 53 -6.20 9.86 1.23
CA LEU A 53 -6.56 8.45 1.12
C LEU A 53 -5.35 7.63 0.70
N THR A 54 -5.10 6.55 1.44
CA THR A 54 -3.98 5.64 1.18
C THR A 54 -4.42 4.19 1.17
N ALA A 55 -3.77 3.37 0.35
CA ALA A 55 -4.06 1.94 0.23
C ALA A 55 -2.79 1.08 0.24
N ALA A 56 -2.91 -0.11 0.83
CA ALA A 56 -1.89 -1.16 0.84
C ALA A 56 -2.36 -2.42 0.09
N PRO A 57 -2.52 -2.40 -1.23
CA PRO A 57 -2.85 -3.60 -1.99
C PRO A 57 -1.70 -4.61 -1.96
N GLN A 58 -2.02 -5.88 -2.21
CA GLN A 58 -1.01 -6.90 -2.54
C GLN A 58 -0.46 -6.66 -3.95
N CYS A 59 0.71 -7.21 -4.28
CA CYS A 59 1.33 -6.98 -5.59
C CYS A 59 0.65 -7.67 -6.77
N ILE A 60 -0.28 -8.59 -6.53
CA ILE A 60 -1.08 -9.24 -7.59
C ILE A 60 -2.08 -8.22 -8.14
N PHE A 61 -1.99 -7.95 -9.45
CA PHE A 61 -2.85 -6.97 -10.12
C PHE A 61 -3.92 -7.66 -11.00
N PRO A 62 -5.20 -7.23 -10.95
CA PRO A 62 -5.74 -6.24 -10.00
C PRO A 62 -5.84 -6.81 -8.59
N ASP A 63 -5.75 -5.95 -7.57
CA ASP A 63 -5.93 -6.37 -6.18
C ASP A 63 -7.39 -6.76 -5.94
N ARG A 64 -7.60 -7.95 -5.35
CA ARG A 64 -8.93 -8.53 -5.12
C ARG A 64 -9.81 -7.66 -4.20
N TYR A 65 -9.24 -6.97 -3.23
CA TYR A 65 -9.98 -6.23 -2.21
C TYR A 65 -10.12 -4.75 -2.59
N PHE A 66 -9.08 -4.18 -3.19
CA PHE A 66 -9.00 -2.73 -3.42
C PHE A 66 -9.12 -2.32 -4.88
N GLY A 67 -9.25 -3.25 -5.84
CA GLY A 67 -9.37 -2.91 -7.26
C GLY A 67 -10.46 -1.87 -7.54
N ALA A 68 -11.68 -2.09 -7.04
CA ALA A 68 -12.79 -1.15 -7.19
C ALA A 68 -12.49 0.22 -6.55
N ALA A 69 -11.91 0.22 -5.35
CA ALA A 69 -11.57 1.46 -4.65
C ALA A 69 -10.45 2.24 -5.36
N LEU A 70 -9.40 1.57 -5.81
CA LEU A 70 -8.29 2.18 -6.56
C LEU A 70 -8.77 2.78 -7.89
N ASN A 71 -9.73 2.14 -8.55
CA ASN A 71 -10.32 2.63 -9.80
C ASN A 71 -11.14 3.92 -9.62
N THR A 72 -11.47 4.33 -8.39
CA THR A 72 -12.10 5.64 -8.15
C THR A 72 -11.16 6.82 -8.44
N GLY A 73 -9.84 6.59 -8.45
CA GLY A 73 -8.85 7.65 -8.62
C GLY A 73 -8.71 8.59 -7.41
N LEU A 74 -9.28 8.24 -6.25
CA LEU A 74 -9.29 9.10 -5.07
C LEU A 74 -8.07 8.94 -4.15
N PHE A 75 -7.20 7.96 -4.42
CA PHE A 75 -6.06 7.65 -3.54
C PHE A 75 -4.85 8.55 -3.84
N ASP A 76 -4.36 9.24 -2.82
CA ASP A 76 -3.16 10.06 -2.92
C ASP A 76 -1.89 9.20 -2.94
N PHE A 77 -1.81 8.22 -2.03
CA PHE A 77 -0.63 7.38 -1.84
C PHE A 77 -0.98 5.90 -1.83
N VAL A 78 -0.29 5.10 -2.64
CA VAL A 78 -0.50 3.65 -2.70
C VAL A 78 0.82 2.94 -2.45
N TRP A 79 0.93 2.17 -1.36
CA TRP A 79 2.10 1.36 -1.05
C TRP A 79 1.83 -0.11 -1.36
N VAL A 80 2.15 -0.55 -2.59
CA VAL A 80 1.92 -1.92 -3.05
C VAL A 80 2.83 -2.89 -2.29
N GLN A 81 2.28 -3.94 -1.69
CA GLN A 81 3.02 -4.91 -0.89
C GLN A 81 3.70 -5.96 -1.78
N PHE A 82 5.00 -5.80 -2.06
CA PHE A 82 5.83 -6.74 -2.85
C PHE A 82 6.45 -7.84 -1.98
N TYR A 83 5.63 -8.45 -1.13
CA TYR A 83 6.02 -9.54 -0.23
C TYR A 83 4.81 -10.45 0.07
N ASN A 84 5.08 -11.66 0.58
CA ASN A 84 4.08 -12.71 0.87
C ASN A 84 3.27 -13.21 -0.34
N ASN A 85 3.61 -12.76 -1.54
CA ASN A 85 3.06 -13.16 -2.83
C ASN A 85 4.22 -13.12 -3.85
N PRO A 86 4.17 -13.87 -4.96
CA PRO A 86 5.30 -13.87 -5.90
C PRO A 86 5.55 -12.46 -6.45
N PRO A 87 6.79 -11.96 -6.31
CA PRO A 87 7.67 -12.03 -7.46
C PRO A 87 8.99 -12.72 -7.07
N GLY A 88 9.19 -13.94 -7.58
CA GLY A 88 10.37 -14.76 -7.29
C GLY A 88 11.72 -14.22 -7.79
N ASN A 89 11.75 -13.08 -8.51
CA ASN A 89 12.97 -12.40 -8.96
C ASN A 89 12.74 -10.91 -9.31
N VAL A 90 13.84 -10.18 -9.58
CA VAL A 90 13.85 -8.74 -9.91
C VAL A 90 13.08 -8.41 -11.20
N VAL A 91 13.08 -9.30 -12.19
CA VAL A 91 12.35 -9.08 -13.46
C VAL A 91 10.84 -9.10 -13.24
N ASN A 92 10.34 -10.07 -12.49
CA ASN A 92 8.92 -10.18 -12.15
C ASN A 92 8.46 -9.01 -11.27
N LEU A 93 9.32 -8.58 -10.34
CA LEU A 93 9.06 -7.40 -9.52
C LEU A 93 8.96 -6.14 -10.38
N ARG A 94 9.88 -5.95 -11.34
CA ARG A 94 9.85 -4.86 -12.31
C ARG A 94 8.57 -4.85 -13.15
N ASN A 95 8.18 -6.01 -13.68
CA ASN A 95 6.97 -6.13 -14.50
C ASN A 95 5.71 -5.80 -13.70
N SER A 96 5.62 -6.29 -12.46
CA SER A 96 4.51 -5.94 -11.57
C SER A 96 4.51 -4.44 -11.22
N TRP A 97 5.66 -3.85 -10.89
CA TRP A 97 5.78 -2.40 -10.66
C TRP A 97 5.28 -1.58 -11.84
N ASN A 98 5.73 -1.90 -13.05
CA ASN A 98 5.33 -1.19 -14.27
C ASN A 98 3.81 -1.28 -14.49
N ARG A 99 3.22 -2.47 -14.27
CA ARG A 99 1.77 -2.67 -14.36
C ARG A 99 1.01 -1.78 -13.37
N TRP A 100 1.45 -1.76 -12.11
CA TRP A 100 0.85 -0.90 -11.09
C TRP A 100 0.92 0.59 -11.47
N VAL A 101 2.09 1.08 -11.86
CA VAL A 101 2.29 2.48 -12.27
C VAL A 101 1.44 2.86 -13.47
N SER A 102 1.31 1.99 -14.47
CA SER A 102 0.53 2.26 -15.68
C SER A 102 -0.98 2.21 -15.45
N SER A 103 -1.46 1.41 -14.51
CA SER A 103 -2.88 1.03 -14.44
C SER A 103 -3.73 1.76 -13.40
N ILE A 104 -3.14 2.45 -12.42
CA ILE A 104 -3.91 3.18 -11.39
C ILE A 104 -3.70 4.69 -11.44
N SER A 105 -4.77 5.43 -11.12
CA SER A 105 -4.74 6.88 -10.94
C SER A 105 -4.49 7.21 -9.47
N ALA A 106 -3.21 7.30 -9.10
CA ALA A 106 -2.76 7.76 -7.79
C ALA A 106 -1.62 8.77 -7.96
N SER A 107 -1.52 9.73 -7.04
CA SER A 107 -0.49 10.79 -7.10
C SER A 107 0.92 10.21 -6.94
N LYS A 108 1.11 9.34 -5.94
CA LYS A 108 2.37 8.64 -5.71
C LYS A 108 2.16 7.18 -5.35
N ILE A 109 3.03 6.33 -5.87
CA ILE A 109 3.07 4.89 -5.62
C ILE A 109 4.40 4.58 -4.95
N PHE A 110 4.34 3.78 -3.90
CA PHE A 110 5.47 3.36 -3.08
C PHE A 110 5.65 1.85 -3.19
N MET A 111 6.90 1.40 -3.20
CA MET A 111 7.24 -0.01 -3.14
C MET A 111 7.24 -0.49 -1.68
N GLY A 112 6.28 -1.33 -1.30
CA GLY A 112 6.20 -1.94 0.02
C GLY A 112 7.10 -3.16 0.14
N LEU A 113 8.01 -3.15 1.10
CA LEU A 113 9.01 -4.22 1.32
C LEU A 113 9.08 -4.63 2.80
N PRO A 114 9.46 -5.89 3.09
CA PRO A 114 9.82 -6.31 4.44
C PRO A 114 11.13 -5.62 4.87
N ALA A 115 11.20 -5.10 6.09
CA ALA A 115 12.40 -4.49 6.65
C ALA A 115 13.44 -5.53 7.12
N ALA A 116 13.06 -6.81 7.16
CA ALA A 116 13.94 -7.92 7.53
C ALA A 116 13.48 -9.21 6.87
N LEU A 117 14.37 -10.21 6.79
CA LEU A 117 14.05 -11.55 6.26
C LEU A 117 12.89 -12.21 7.01
N GLY A 118 12.76 -11.98 8.32
CA GLY A 118 11.66 -12.50 9.16
C GLY A 118 10.42 -11.60 9.23
N ALA A 119 10.40 -10.46 8.53
CA ALA A 119 9.27 -9.51 8.59
C ALA A 119 8.09 -9.90 7.68
N GLY A 120 8.24 -10.94 6.87
CA GLY A 120 7.21 -11.55 6.04
C GLY A 120 7.51 -13.03 5.81
N GLY A 121 6.58 -13.76 5.19
CA GLY A 121 6.80 -15.13 4.74
C GLY A 121 7.71 -15.24 3.51
N SER A 122 7.80 -14.19 2.69
CA SER A 122 8.69 -14.12 1.51
C SER A 122 8.88 -12.69 1.01
N GLY A 123 9.83 -12.48 0.10
CA GLY A 123 9.98 -11.20 -0.63
C GLY A 123 10.92 -10.17 0.00
N PHE A 124 11.76 -10.58 0.97
CA PHE A 124 12.83 -9.71 1.44
C PHE A 124 13.88 -9.50 0.35
N ILE A 125 14.30 -8.25 0.16
CA ILE A 125 15.33 -7.85 -0.80
C ILE A 125 16.52 -7.29 -0.01
N PRO A 126 17.74 -7.83 -0.14
CA PRO A 126 18.91 -7.22 0.47
C PRO A 126 19.13 -5.77 0.01
N ALA A 127 19.60 -4.89 0.90
CA ALA A 127 19.74 -3.46 0.61
C ALA A 127 20.65 -3.17 -0.61
N ASN A 128 21.74 -3.93 -0.76
CA ASN A 128 22.62 -3.81 -1.93
C ASN A 128 21.90 -4.15 -3.25
N VAL A 129 21.06 -5.19 -3.26
CA VAL A 129 20.24 -5.58 -4.43
C VAL A 129 19.19 -4.52 -4.72
N LEU A 130 18.50 -4.01 -3.68
CA LEU A 130 17.52 -2.94 -3.83
C LEU A 130 18.16 -1.69 -4.45
N ASN A 131 19.28 -1.24 -3.90
CA ASN A 131 19.98 -0.02 -4.34
C ASN A 131 20.55 -0.15 -5.77
N SER A 132 21.12 -1.30 -6.12
CA SER A 132 21.80 -1.48 -7.41
C SER A 132 20.91 -1.94 -8.56
N GLN A 133 19.84 -2.70 -8.29
CA GLN A 133 19.05 -3.37 -9.35
C GLN A 133 17.59 -2.92 -9.43
N VAL A 134 17.01 -2.48 -8.30
CA VAL A 134 15.56 -2.19 -8.22
C VAL A 134 15.31 -0.69 -8.25
N LEU A 135 15.94 0.09 -7.36
CA LEU A 135 15.75 1.54 -7.28
C LEU A 135 16.00 2.29 -8.60
N PRO A 136 17.06 2.00 -9.38
CA PRO A 136 17.29 2.70 -10.65
C PRO A 136 16.14 2.56 -11.65
N VAL A 137 15.41 1.44 -11.57
CA VAL A 137 14.29 1.16 -12.47
C VAL A 137 13.02 1.83 -11.96
N ILE A 138 12.67 1.65 -10.69
CA ILE A 138 11.38 2.15 -10.20
C ILE A 138 11.35 3.67 -10.12
N LYS A 139 12.50 4.32 -9.90
CA LYS A 139 12.65 5.78 -9.87
C LYS A 139 12.45 6.45 -11.24
N SER A 140 12.46 5.70 -12.34
CA SER A 140 12.20 6.27 -13.67
C SER A 140 10.73 6.69 -13.86
N SER A 141 9.82 6.21 -13.00
CA SER A 141 8.42 6.60 -13.02
C SER A 141 8.19 7.94 -12.32
N SER A 142 7.45 8.85 -12.96
CA SER A 142 7.00 10.10 -12.33
C SER A 142 6.06 9.86 -11.12
N LYS A 143 5.40 8.70 -11.08
CA LYS A 143 4.56 8.25 -9.95
C LYS A 143 5.36 7.65 -8.80
N TYR A 144 6.68 7.46 -8.91
CA TYR A 144 7.50 7.00 -7.79
C TYR A 144 7.40 7.96 -6.60
N GLY A 145 7.01 7.42 -5.44
CA GLY A 145 6.89 8.14 -4.17
C GLY A 145 7.93 7.75 -3.12
N GLY A 146 8.55 6.57 -3.25
CA GLY A 146 9.49 6.05 -2.25
C GLY A 146 9.32 4.56 -1.97
N VAL A 147 9.82 4.14 -0.81
CA VAL A 147 9.70 2.79 -0.26
C VAL A 147 8.88 2.82 1.03
N MET A 148 7.99 1.84 1.21
CA MET A 148 7.27 1.61 2.46
C MET A 148 7.86 0.37 3.13
N LEU A 149 8.22 0.46 4.41
CA LEU A 149 8.81 -0.67 5.14
C LEU A 149 7.82 -1.29 6.11
N TRP A 150 7.62 -2.59 5.97
CA TRP A 150 6.96 -3.42 6.96
C TRP A 150 8.04 -4.15 7.78
N ASN A 151 8.30 -3.77 9.02
CA ASN A 151 7.72 -2.67 9.80
C ASN A 151 8.80 -2.03 10.70
N LYS A 152 8.43 -1.01 11.47
CA LYS A 152 9.34 -0.28 12.36
C LYS A 152 10.12 -1.18 13.33
N TYR A 153 9.47 -2.20 13.89
CA TYR A 153 10.11 -3.12 14.84
C TYR A 153 11.30 -3.86 14.19
N PHE A 154 11.08 -4.42 13.00
CA PHE A 154 12.15 -5.09 12.26
C PHE A 154 13.21 -4.11 11.74
N ASP A 155 12.79 -2.92 11.30
CA ASP A 155 13.72 -1.88 10.83
C ASP A 155 14.66 -1.39 11.93
N ASP A 156 14.19 -1.29 13.18
CA ASP A 156 15.05 -0.92 14.31
C ASP A 156 16.16 -1.95 14.56
N GLN A 157 15.86 -3.24 14.34
CA GLN A 157 16.79 -4.34 14.53
C GLN A 157 17.80 -4.47 13.38
N THR A 158 17.35 -4.33 12.13
CA THR A 158 18.19 -4.56 10.95
C THR A 158 18.80 -3.28 10.38
N ARG A 159 18.30 -2.11 10.79
CA ARG A 159 18.69 -0.80 10.27
C ARG A 159 18.51 -0.70 8.76
N TYR A 160 17.51 -1.39 8.21
CA TYR A 160 17.29 -1.49 6.77
C TYR A 160 17.07 -0.13 6.11
N SER A 161 16.25 0.75 6.72
CA SER A 161 16.05 2.13 6.28
C SER A 161 17.35 2.92 6.26
N SER A 162 18.22 2.73 7.25
CA SER A 162 19.53 3.40 7.31
C SER A 162 20.43 3.00 6.14
N ALA A 163 20.31 1.77 5.65
CA ALA A 163 21.08 1.26 4.52
C ALA A 163 20.58 1.75 3.14
N ILE A 164 19.33 2.22 3.05
CA ILE A 164 18.72 2.64 1.77
C ILE A 164 18.37 4.13 1.70
N LYS A 165 18.38 4.86 2.82
CA LYS A 165 17.91 6.25 2.94
C LYS A 165 18.55 7.23 1.96
N HIS A 166 19.78 6.98 1.52
CA HIS A 166 20.49 7.86 0.59
C HIS A 166 20.15 7.58 -0.88
N ASN A 167 19.46 6.46 -1.17
CA ASN A 167 19.10 6.04 -2.51
C ASN A 167 17.61 6.22 -2.82
N VAL A 168 16.76 6.31 -1.80
CA VAL A 168 15.29 6.52 -1.93
C VAL A 168 14.92 7.98 -2.09
#